data_AF-A0A954K485-F1
#
_entry.id   AF-A0A954K485-F1
#
_cell.length_a   1.000
_cell.length_b   1.000
_cell.length_c   1.000
_cell.angle_alpha   90.00
_cell.angle_beta   90.00
_cell.angle_gamma   90.00
#
_symmetry.space_group_name_H-M   'P 1'
#
loop_
_entity.id
_entity.type
_entity.pdbx_description
1 polymer ?
#
loop_
_entity_poly.entity_id
_entity_poly.type
_entity_poly.pdbx_seq_one_letter_code
_entity_poly.pdbx_strand_id
1 'polypeptide(L)'
;MYGRLLLPELQVMLNENDTEGIREFCEALYPAVTAEILEELNSQDVWRVLSCSSPEKQAEIFQFLALPQQIEIVGVIDRGPLSKLIEEMAPDDRVDLLTRMDDDHVEELLPLMAQAERRDIRKLLSYPEDSAGAIM
;
A
#
# COMPACT_ATOMS: atom_id res chain seq x y z
N MET A 1 17.51 4.75 -10.33
CA MET A 1 18.46 5.89 -10.50
C MET A 1 18.30 6.97 -9.42
N TYR A 2 17.41 6.81 -8.43
CA TYR A 2 17.43 7.59 -7.18
C TYR A 2 17.74 6.73 -5.93
N GLY A 3 17.39 5.42 -5.97
CA GLY A 3 17.66 4.43 -4.90
C GLY A 3 19.07 4.45 -4.33
N ARG A 4 20.10 4.39 -5.18
CA ARG A 4 21.51 4.37 -4.73
C ARG A 4 21.98 5.59 -3.93
N LEU A 5 21.31 6.74 -4.04
CA LEU A 5 21.71 7.97 -3.35
C LEU A 5 20.98 8.12 -2.01
N LEU A 6 19.68 7.79 -1.99
CA LEU A 6 18.81 8.07 -0.85
C LEU A 6 18.53 6.86 0.04
N LEU A 7 18.71 5.63 -0.47
CA LEU A 7 18.51 4.41 0.32
C LEU A 7 19.40 4.35 1.56
N PRO A 8 20.71 4.69 1.52
CA PRO A 8 21.54 4.67 2.72
C PRO A 8 21.04 5.65 3.79
N GLU A 9 20.53 6.81 3.38
CA GLU A 9 19.98 7.83 4.28
C GLU A 9 18.67 7.35 4.91
N LEU A 10 17.76 6.78 4.11
CA LEU A 10 16.53 6.17 4.60
C LEU A 10 16.80 5.01 5.59
N GLN A 11 17.83 4.19 5.34
CA GLN A 11 18.24 3.13 6.26
C GLN A 11 18.77 3.69 7.59
N VAL A 12 19.50 4.81 7.57
CA VAL A 12 19.93 5.49 8.81
C VAL A 12 18.70 5.97 9.58
N MET A 13 17.76 6.64 8.92
CA MET A 13 16.51 7.10 9.57
C MET A 13 15.72 5.93 10.19
N LEU A 14 15.61 4.79 9.48
CA LEU A 14 14.95 3.59 9.99
C LEU A 14 15.66 2.97 11.20
N ASN A 15 17.00 3.02 11.23
CA ASN A 15 17.78 2.53 12.36
C ASN A 15 17.69 3.44 13.58
N GLU A 16 17.62 4.75 13.36
CA GLU A 16 17.47 5.75 14.42
C GLU A 16 16.01 5.92 14.89
N ASN A 17 15.05 5.30 14.18
CA ASN A 17 13.61 5.51 14.36
C ASN A 17 13.21 6.98 14.21
N ASP A 18 13.84 7.68 13.28
CA ASP A 18 13.52 9.07 12.95
C ASP A 18 12.23 9.14 12.12
N THR A 19 11.09 9.07 12.81
CA THR A 19 9.77 9.10 12.16
C THR A 19 9.47 10.43 11.47
N GLU A 20 10.07 11.53 11.94
CA GLU A 20 9.89 12.86 11.36
C GLU A 20 10.66 12.95 10.04
N GLY A 21 11.94 12.54 10.02
CA GLY A 21 12.74 12.47 8.80
C GLY A 21 12.15 11.53 7.75
N ILE A 22 11.64 10.36 8.16
CA ILE A 22 10.97 9.43 7.24
C ILE A 22 9.70 10.06 6.64
N ARG A 23 8.92 10.79 7.44
CA ARG A 23 7.72 11.48 6.95
C ARG A 23 8.10 12.56 5.95
N GLU A 24 9.07 13.42 6.28
CA GLU A 24 9.56 14.47 5.38
C GLU A 24 10.08 13.89 4.07
N PHE A 25 10.80 12.76 4.14
CA PHE A 25 11.26 12.03 2.97
C PHE A 25 10.11 11.61 2.05
N CYS A 26 9.04 11.02 2.62
CA CYS A 26 7.86 10.64 1.85
C CYS A 26 7.09 11.84 1.29
N GLU A 27 7.05 12.97 2.00
CA GLU A 27 6.37 14.19 1.55
C GLU A 27 7.15 14.95 0.47
N ALA A 28 8.48 14.95 0.54
CA ALA A 28 9.35 15.66 -0.38
C ALA A 28 9.47 14.99 -1.76
N LEU A 29 9.28 13.67 -1.82
CA LEU A 29 9.43 12.89 -3.04
C LEU A 29 8.09 12.57 -3.71
N TYR A 30 8.14 12.39 -5.02
CA TYR A 30 7.02 11.83 -5.76
C TYR A 30 6.76 10.38 -5.31
N PRO A 31 5.48 9.96 -5.21
CA PRO A 31 5.16 8.62 -4.72
C PRO A 31 5.84 7.49 -5.50
N ALA A 32 5.88 7.58 -6.83
CA ALA A 32 6.57 6.60 -7.68
C ALA A 32 8.08 6.51 -7.44
N VAL A 33 8.73 7.65 -7.18
CA VAL A 33 10.18 7.69 -6.84
C VAL A 33 10.41 7.09 -5.46
N THR A 34 9.51 7.36 -4.52
CA THR A 34 9.56 6.77 -3.18
C THR A 34 9.43 5.25 -3.28
N ALA A 35 8.44 4.75 -4.02
CA ALA A 35 8.24 3.34 -4.26
C ALA A 35 9.48 2.65 -4.87
N GLU A 36 10.14 3.25 -5.88
CA GLU A 36 11.40 2.73 -6.45
C GLU A 36 12.48 2.53 -5.37
N ILE A 37 12.56 3.42 -4.39
CA ILE A 37 13.54 3.32 -3.29
C ILE A 37 13.14 2.21 -2.31
N LEU A 38 11.84 2.07 -2.04
CA LEU A 38 11.29 1.07 -1.13
C LEU A 38 11.35 -0.35 -1.69
N GLU A 39 11.42 -0.54 -3.02
CA GLU A 39 11.60 -1.86 -3.65
C GLU A 39 12.89 -2.58 -3.20
N GLU A 40 13.91 -1.83 -2.76
CA GLU A 40 15.16 -2.41 -2.25
C GLU A 40 15.08 -2.82 -0.76
N LEU A 41 13.97 -2.53 -0.07
CA LEU A 41 13.73 -2.86 1.34
C LEU A 41 12.91 -4.14 1.51
N ASN A 42 13.03 -4.76 2.68
CA ASN A 42 12.13 -5.85 3.06
C ASN A 42 10.73 -5.31 3.42
N SER A 43 9.71 -6.17 3.32
CA SER A 43 8.31 -5.78 3.48
C SER A 43 8.00 -5.14 4.84
N GLN A 44 8.72 -5.52 5.91
CA GLN A 44 8.55 -4.91 7.24
C GLN A 44 9.06 -3.47 7.26
N ASP A 45 10.24 -3.22 6.70
CA ASP A 45 10.81 -1.88 6.63
C ASP A 45 10.02 -0.97 5.67
N VAL A 46 9.52 -1.51 4.55
CA VAL A 46 8.60 -0.77 3.67
C VAL A 46 7.38 -0.31 4.46
N TRP A 47 6.74 -1.21 5.20
CA TRP A 47 5.59 -0.83 6.01
C TRP A 47 5.93 0.18 7.10
N ARG A 48 7.09 0.05 7.77
CA ARG A 48 7.56 1.05 8.76
C ARG A 48 7.67 2.43 8.14
N VAL A 49 8.22 2.54 6.92
CA VAL A 49 8.30 3.81 6.20
C VAL A 49 6.91 4.37 5.92
N LEU A 50 6.04 3.57 5.29
CA LEU A 50 4.68 3.99 4.93
C LEU A 50 3.89 4.44 6.18
N SER A 51 4.01 3.71 7.29
CA SER A 51 3.28 3.99 8.52
C SER A 51 3.62 5.35 9.17
N CYS A 52 4.71 6.00 8.76
CA CYS A 52 5.06 7.34 9.21
C CYS A 52 4.24 8.45 8.52
N SER A 53 3.63 8.15 7.37
CA SER A 53 2.83 9.07 6.55
C SER A 53 1.32 8.91 6.79
N SER A 54 0.52 9.84 6.25
CA SER A 54 -0.94 9.75 6.31
C SER A 54 -1.47 8.58 5.45
N PRO A 55 -2.66 8.02 5.74
CA PRO A 55 -3.25 6.93 4.95
C PRO A 55 -3.34 7.22 3.45
N GLU A 56 -3.66 8.47 3.08
CA GLU A 56 -3.72 8.91 1.70
C GLU A 56 -2.35 8.78 1.03
N LYS A 57 -1.30 9.28 1.70
CA LYS A 57 0.07 9.21 1.19
C LYS A 57 0.60 7.78 1.15
N GLN A 58 0.20 6.94 2.10
CA GLN A 58 0.52 5.52 2.10
C GLN A 58 -0.02 4.85 0.84
N ALA A 59 -1.31 5.04 0.54
CA ALA A 59 -1.94 4.50 -0.66
C ALA A 59 -1.29 5.07 -1.94
N GLU A 60 -0.99 6.37 -1.95
CA GLU A 60 -0.31 7.02 -3.07
C GLU A 60 1.03 6.36 -3.42
N ILE A 61 1.84 5.99 -2.42
CA ILE A 61 3.14 5.33 -2.64
C ILE A 61 2.95 3.85 -2.92
N PHE A 62 2.09 3.19 -2.14
CA PHE A 62 1.87 1.75 -2.18
C PHE A 62 1.42 1.25 -3.55
N GLN A 63 0.56 2.01 -4.24
CA GLN A 63 0.07 1.65 -5.59
C GLN A 63 1.20 1.50 -6.63
N PHE A 64 2.35 2.18 -6.42
CA PHE A 64 3.49 2.10 -7.35
C PHE A 64 4.43 0.92 -7.07
N LEU A 65 4.26 0.22 -5.94
CA LEU A 65 5.02 -0.99 -5.67
C LEU A 65 4.52 -2.12 -6.57
N ALA A 66 5.43 -3.01 -6.98
CA ALA A 66 5.02 -4.19 -7.74
C ALA A 66 4.03 -5.05 -6.93
N LEU A 67 2.98 -5.55 -7.60
CA LEU A 67 1.91 -6.33 -6.97
C LEU A 67 2.41 -7.51 -6.10
N PRO A 68 3.47 -8.28 -6.48
CA PRO A 68 4.03 -9.29 -5.58
C PRO A 68 4.52 -8.73 -4.24
N GLN A 69 5.17 -7.56 -4.25
CA GLN A 69 5.65 -6.90 -3.03
C GLN A 69 4.49 -6.34 -2.21
N GLN A 70 3.45 -5.80 -2.85
CA GLN A 70 2.23 -5.38 -2.16
C GLN A 70 1.62 -6.54 -1.35
N ILE A 71 1.56 -7.74 -1.93
CA ILE A 71 1.05 -8.95 -1.26
C ILE A 71 1.94 -9.37 -0.08
N GLU A 72 3.27 -9.32 -0.24
CA GLU A 72 4.19 -9.59 0.87
C GLU A 72 4.01 -8.59 2.02
N ILE A 73 3.79 -7.31 1.69
CA ILE A 73 3.55 -6.24 2.67
C ILE A 73 2.21 -6.48 3.40
N VAL A 74 1.14 -6.79 2.68
CA VAL A 74 -0.16 -7.18 3.27
C VAL A 74 -0.01 -8.30 4.31
N GLY A 75 0.89 -9.26 4.07
CA GLY A 75 1.18 -10.36 4.99
C GLY A 75 1.87 -9.97 6.31
N VAL A 76 2.43 -8.77 6.41
CA VAL A 76 3.13 -8.28 7.62
C VAL A 76 2.39 -7.13 8.33
N ILE A 77 1.27 -6.65 7.78
CA ILE A 77 0.51 -5.52 8.34
C ILE A 77 -0.65 -6.02 9.21
N ASP A 78 -0.90 -5.33 10.31
CA ASP A 78 -2.09 -5.53 11.12
C ASP A 78 -3.38 -5.12 10.38
N ARG A 79 -4.47 -5.85 10.61
CA ARG A 79 -5.74 -5.67 9.87
C ARG A 79 -6.32 -4.25 9.95
N GLY A 80 -6.14 -3.54 11.07
CA GLY A 80 -6.64 -2.18 11.25
C GLY A 80 -5.97 -1.19 10.30
N PRO A 81 -4.65 -0.99 10.38
CA PRO A 81 -3.92 -0.16 9.41
C PRO A 81 -4.10 -0.61 7.96
N LEU A 82 -4.12 -1.92 7.69
CA LEU A 82 -4.37 -2.44 6.35
C LEU A 82 -5.74 -2.01 5.82
N SER A 83 -6.79 -2.08 6.64
CA SER A 83 -8.12 -1.60 6.21
C SER A 83 -8.12 -0.12 5.83
N LYS A 84 -7.34 0.71 6.55
CA LYS A 84 -7.23 2.15 6.26
C LYS A 84 -6.47 2.41 4.97
N LEU A 85 -5.38 1.67 4.73
CA LEU A 85 -4.66 1.72 3.47
C LEU A 85 -5.58 1.39 2.29
N ILE A 86 -6.30 0.26 2.37
CA ILE A 86 -7.21 -0.21 1.31
C ILE A 86 -8.33 0.81 1.05
N GLU A 87 -8.87 1.47 2.09
CA GLU A 87 -9.90 2.53 1.93
C GLU A 87 -9.42 3.73 1.10
N GLU A 88 -8.12 4.04 1.12
CA GLU A 88 -7.55 5.18 0.39
C GLU A 88 -7.01 4.80 -1.01
N MET A 89 -6.93 3.51 -1.33
CA MET A 89 -6.49 3.04 -2.64
C MET A 89 -7.50 3.38 -3.74
N ALA A 90 -7.00 3.64 -4.95
CA ALA A 90 -7.86 3.77 -6.13
C ALA A 90 -8.68 2.47 -6.33
N PRO A 91 -9.94 2.56 -6.82
CA PRO A 91 -10.81 1.40 -6.95
C PRO A 91 -10.20 0.24 -7.74
N ASP A 92 -9.50 0.53 -8.84
CA ASP A 92 -8.93 -0.50 -9.72
C ASP A 92 -7.76 -1.23 -9.04
N ASP A 93 -6.79 -0.49 -8.49
CA ASP A 93 -5.65 -1.07 -7.76
C ASP A 93 -6.11 -1.86 -6.52
N ARG A 94 -7.17 -1.38 -5.86
CA ARG A 94 -7.78 -2.06 -4.72
C ARG A 94 -8.32 -3.43 -5.11
N VAL A 95 -9.00 -3.52 -6.25
CA VAL A 95 -9.57 -4.78 -6.76
C VAL A 95 -8.45 -5.74 -7.13
N ASP A 96 -7.42 -5.25 -7.82
CA ASP A 96 -6.26 -6.06 -8.20
C ASP A 96 -5.57 -6.66 -6.98
N LEU A 97 -5.39 -5.87 -5.91
CA LEU A 97 -4.81 -6.36 -4.66
C LEU A 97 -5.72 -7.40 -3.98
N LEU A 98 -7.00 -7.07 -3.78
CA LEU A 98 -7.93 -7.92 -3.03
C LEU A 98 -8.17 -9.27 -3.71
N THR A 99 -8.19 -9.30 -5.05
CA THR A 99 -8.36 -10.55 -5.83
C THR A 99 -7.15 -11.48 -5.71
N ARG A 100 -6.00 -10.96 -5.28
CA ARG A 100 -4.78 -11.74 -5.02
C ARG A 100 -4.62 -12.16 -3.57
N MET A 101 -5.45 -11.65 -2.66
CA MET A 101 -5.47 -12.03 -1.26
C MET A 101 -6.34 -13.26 -1.04
N ASP A 102 -6.11 -13.98 0.06
CA ASP A 102 -6.98 -15.08 0.46
C ASP A 102 -8.37 -14.54 0.85
N ASP A 103 -9.45 -15.18 0.35
CA ASP A 103 -10.84 -14.77 0.59
C ASP A 103 -11.16 -14.58 2.09
N ASP A 104 -10.65 -15.47 2.94
CA ASP A 104 -10.82 -15.39 4.39
C ASP A 104 -10.21 -14.10 4.97
N HIS A 105 -9.03 -13.70 4.47
CA HIS A 105 -8.37 -12.47 4.90
C HIS A 105 -9.17 -11.24 4.45
N VAL A 106 -9.72 -11.25 3.23
CA VAL A 106 -10.58 -10.18 2.74
C VAL A 106 -11.84 -10.05 3.59
N GLU A 107 -12.54 -11.15 3.89
CA GLU A 107 -13.76 -11.12 4.71
C GLU A 107 -13.49 -10.71 6.17
N GLU A 108 -12.28 -10.91 6.69
CA GLU A 108 -11.86 -10.38 8.00
C GLU A 108 -11.56 -8.87 7.98
N LEU A 109 -11.12 -8.33 6.85
CA LEU A 109 -10.82 -6.89 6.67
C LEU A 109 -12.08 -6.06 6.45
N LEU A 110 -13.02 -6.55 5.64
CA LEU A 110 -14.25 -5.82 5.30
C LEU A 110 -14.99 -5.25 6.53
N PRO A 111 -15.16 -5.98 7.66
CA PRO A 111 -15.76 -5.48 8.90
C PRO A 111 -15.11 -4.22 9.49
N LEU A 112 -13.82 -4.02 9.26
CA LEU A 112 -13.04 -2.89 9.79
C LEU A 112 -13.22 -1.61 8.97
N MET A 113 -13.70 -1.76 7.74
CA MET A 113 -13.91 -0.66 6.81
C MET A 113 -15.29 0.00 7.00
N ALA A 114 -15.38 1.27 6.61
CA ALA A 114 -16.61 2.02 6.53
C ALA A 114 -17.65 1.30 5.66
N GLN A 115 -18.93 1.45 6.01
CA GLN A 115 -20.01 0.72 5.31
C GLN A 115 -20.08 1.07 3.82
N ALA A 116 -19.77 2.31 3.44
CA ALA A 116 -19.73 2.75 2.05
C ALA A 116 -18.63 1.99 1.28
N GLU A 117 -17.40 2.02 1.80
CA GLU A 117 -16.23 1.34 1.20
C GLU A 117 -16.44 -0.16 1.08
N ARG A 118 -16.95 -0.82 2.12
CA ARG A 118 -17.29 -2.25 2.08
C ARG A 118 -18.27 -2.59 0.97
N ARG A 119 -19.30 -1.76 0.77
CA ARG A 119 -20.30 -1.98 -0.28
C ARG A 119 -19.70 -1.81 -1.66
N ASP A 120 -18.82 -0.83 -1.83
CA ASP A 120 -18.14 -0.58 -3.09
C ASP A 120 -17.21 -1.74 -3.44
N ILE A 121 -16.37 -2.18 -2.50
CA ILE A 121 -15.48 -3.33 -2.67
C ILE A 121 -16.25 -4.60 -3.05
N ARG A 122 -17.33 -4.93 -2.33
CA ARG A 122 -18.15 -6.11 -2.66
C ARG A 122 -18.78 -6.02 -4.04
N LYS A 123 -19.15 -4.83 -4.47
CA LYS A 123 -19.66 -4.59 -5.81
C LYS A 123 -18.56 -4.82 -6.84
N LEU A 124 -17.37 -4.27 -6.60
CA LEU A 124 -16.22 -4.41 -7.48
C LEU A 124 -15.77 -5.88 -7.63
N LEU A 125 -15.66 -6.62 -6.53
CA LEU A 125 -15.32 -8.06 -6.53
C LEU A 125 -16.41 -8.96 -7.16
N SER A 126 -17.65 -8.47 -7.29
CA SER A 126 -18.74 -9.23 -7.90
C SER A 126 -18.76 -9.16 -9.44
N TYR A 127 -17.95 -8.29 -10.05
CA TYR A 127 -17.84 -8.23 -11.50
C TYR A 127 -16.91 -9.36 -11.99
N PRO A 128 -17.38 -10.24 -12.89
CA PRO A 128 -16.50 -11.23 -13.50
C PRO A 128 -15.42 -10.50 -14.30
N GLU A 129 -14.17 -11.01 -14.25
CA GLU A 129 -12.98 -10.42 -14.91
C GLU A 129 -13.15 -10.12 -16.42
N ASP A 130 -14.22 -10.63 -17.06
CA ASP A 130 -14.56 -10.44 -18.48
C ASP A 130 -15.66 -9.40 -18.79
N SER A 131 -16.16 -8.62 -17.82
CA SER A 131 -17.23 -7.64 -18.11
C SER A 131 -16.68 -6.29 -18.60
N ALA A 132 -16.50 -6.14 -19.92
CA ALA A 132 -16.52 -4.91 -20.75
C ALA A 132 -15.80 -3.61 -20.28
N GLY A 133 -14.99 -3.63 -19.22
CA GLY A 133 -14.17 -2.51 -18.73
C GLY A 133 -12.66 -2.74 -18.89
N ALA A 134 -12.22 -3.95 -19.23
CA ALA A 134 -10.80 -4.35 -19.28
C ALA A 134 -9.99 -3.80 -20.48
N ILE A 135 -10.54 -2.83 -21.22
CA ILE A 135 -9.85 -2.18 -22.35
C ILE A 135 -10.15 -0.67 -22.30
N MET A 136 -9.38 0.08 -21.52
CA MET A 136 -9.13 1.51 -21.76
C MET A 136 -7.68 1.84 -21.40
#